data_AF-A0A9Q4DJN2-F1
#
_entry.id   AF-A0A9Q4DJN2-F1
#
_cell.length_a   1.000
_cell.length_b   1.000
_cell.length_c   1.000
_cell.angle_alpha   90.00
_cell.angle_beta   90.00
_cell.angle_gamma   90.00
#
_symmetry.space_group_name_H-M   'P 1'
#
loop_
_entity.id
_entity.type
_entity.pdbx_description
1 polymer ?
#
loop_
_entity_poly.entity_id
_entity_poly.type
_entity_poly.pdbx_seq_one_letter_code
_entity_poly.pdbx_strand_id
1 'polypeptide(L)' 'MDMARSILKATHFPNDYWAEAVHCAVYILNKCPTKAVMNKVPEEAWSGRKQGVTHMKVFGCVAYAHIPDQLRKK' A
#
# COMPACT_ATOMS: atom_id res chain seq x y z
N MET A 1 -0.38 13.03 -6.08
CA MET A 1 -1.81 12.88 -5.72
C MET A 1 -2.59 12.11 -6.79
N ASP A 2 -2.10 12.03 -8.04
CA ASP A 2 -2.79 11.34 -9.14
C ASP A 2 -2.82 9.83 -9.00
N MET A 3 -1.79 9.21 -8.41
CA MET A 3 -1.77 7.76 -8.20
C MET A 3 -2.93 7.28 -7.31
N ALA A 4 -3.23 8.01 -6.22
CA ALA A 4 -4.36 7.67 -5.35
C ALA A 4 -5.71 7.76 -6.09
N ARG A 5 -5.89 8.82 -6.90
CA ARG A 5 -7.09 8.96 -7.76
C ARG A 5 -7.19 7.84 -8.79
N SER A 6 -6.08 7.47 -9.42
CA SER A 6 -6.04 6.36 -10.37
C SER A 6 -6.37 5.03 -9.70
N ILE A 7 -5.87 4.77 -8.47
CA ILE A 7 -6.20 3.56 -7.70
C ILE A 7 -7.70 3.48 -7.44
N LEU A 8 -8.32 4.56 -6.92
CA LEU A 8 -9.76 4.59 -6.65
C LEU A 8 -10.58 4.38 -7.92
N LYS A 9 -10.23 5.10 -9.00
CA LYS A 9 -10.95 5.01 -10.28
C LYS A 9 -10.81 3.63 -10.93
N ALA A 10 -9.64 3.01 -10.86
CA ALA A 10 -9.39 1.69 -11.43
C ALA A 10 -10.06 0.56 -10.65
N THR A 11 -10.25 0.73 -9.35
CA THR A 11 -10.87 -0.28 -8.47
C THR A 11 -12.37 -0.04 -8.28
N HIS A 12 -12.92 1.07 -8.80
CA HIS A 12 -14.30 1.50 -8.60
C HIS A 12 -14.68 1.67 -7.11
N PHE A 13 -13.72 2.03 -6.26
CA PHE A 13 -13.98 2.27 -4.84
C PHE A 13 -14.55 3.68 -4.60
N PRO A 14 -15.43 3.85 -3.59
CA PRO A 14 -15.89 5.16 -3.16
C PRO A 14 -14.73 6.08 -2.77
N ASN A 15 -14.93 7.39 -2.95
CA ASN A 15 -13.94 8.40 -2.56
C ASN A 15 -13.67 8.42 -1.05
N ASP A 16 -14.54 7.83 -0.22
CA ASP A 16 -14.35 7.72 1.21
C ASP A 16 -13.07 6.94 1.58
N TYR A 17 -12.59 6.07 0.69
CA TYR A 17 -11.34 5.29 0.83
C TYR A 17 -10.08 6.04 0.36
N TRP A 18 -10.14 7.38 0.23
CA TRP A 18 -9.01 8.16 -0.26
C TRP A 18 -7.77 8.04 0.62
N ALA A 19 -7.94 7.91 1.93
CA ALA A 19 -6.82 7.80 2.87
C ALA A 19 -6.05 6.49 2.64
N GLU A 20 -6.77 5.39 2.47
CA GLU A 20 -6.23 4.07 2.15
C GLU A 20 -5.57 4.06 0.77
N ALA A 21 -6.18 4.72 -0.23
CA ALA A 21 -5.61 4.84 -1.56
C ALA A 21 -4.30 5.65 -1.56
N VAL A 22 -4.23 6.73 -0.79
CA VAL A 22 -2.99 7.51 -0.58
C VAL A 22 -1.93 6.65 0.11
N HIS A 23 -2.30 5.93 1.16
CA HIS A 23 -1.39 5.03 1.87
C HIS A 23 -0.81 3.96 0.92
N CYS A 24 -1.68 3.33 0.11
CA CYS A 24 -1.27 2.36 -0.90
C CYS A 24 -0.33 2.99 -1.94
N ALA A 25 -0.64 4.19 -2.43
CA ALA A 25 0.21 4.89 -3.40
C ALA A 25 1.61 5.18 -2.84
N VAL A 26 1.71 5.72 -1.61
CA VAL A 26 2.99 5.99 -0.96
C VAL A 26 3.78 4.69 -0.74
N TYR A 27 3.09 3.65 -0.29
CA TYR A 27 3.69 2.33 -0.09
C TYR A 27 4.30 1.77 -1.38
N ILE A 28 3.57 1.85 -2.50
CA ILE A 28 4.07 1.43 -3.81
C ILE A 28 5.27 2.29 -4.22
N LEU A 29 5.16 3.61 -4.13
CA LEU A 29 6.23 4.54 -4.53
C LEU A 29 7.54 4.30 -3.76
N ASN A 30 7.46 3.95 -2.49
CA ASN A 30 8.64 3.62 -1.66
C ASN A 30 9.32 2.31 -2.08
N LYS A 31 8.60 1.43 -2.78
CA LYS A 31 9.08 0.14 -3.30
C LYS A 31 9.30 0.13 -4.81
N CYS A 32 9.08 1.26 -5.48
CA CYS A 32 9.35 1.40 -6.92
C CYS A 32 10.73 2.03 -7.14
N PRO A 33 11.44 1.65 -8.22
CA PRO A 33 12.63 2.37 -8.65
C PRO A 33 12.31 3.83 -8.93
N THR A 34 13.21 4.73 -8.55
CA THR A 34 13.08 6.16 -8.85
C THR A 34 14.37 6.68 -9.45
N LYS A 35 14.30 7.77 -10.22
CA LYS A 35 15.50 8.39 -10.81
C LYS A 35 16.46 8.94 -9.74
N ALA A 36 15.95 9.27 -8.55
CA ALA A 36 16.75 9.82 -7.46
C ALA A 36 17.60 8.76 -6.74
N VAL A 37 17.18 7.49 -6.79
CA VAL A 37 17.84 6.39 -6.08
C VAL A 37 18.31 5.36 -7.10
N MET A 38 19.60 5.37 -7.42
CA MET A 38 20.17 4.41 -8.38
C MET A 38 20.26 3.00 -7.78
N ASN A 39 19.84 2.01 -8.56
CA ASN A 39 19.94 0.56 -8.27
C ASN A 39 19.26 0.09 -6.97
N LYS A 40 18.43 0.93 -6.34
CA LYS A 40 17.64 0.60 -5.14
C LYS A 40 16.30 1.29 -5.20
N VAL A 41 15.37 0.84 -4.37
CA VAL A 41 14.11 1.56 -4.13
C VAL A 41 14.25 2.47 -2.89
N PRO A 42 13.46 3.55 -2.76
CA PRO A 42 13.59 4.50 -1.66
C PRO A 42 13.63 3.87 -0.27
N GLU A 43 12.78 2.88 -0.01
CA GLU A 43 12.75 2.20 1.29
C GLU A 43 14.00 1.37 1.57
N GLU A 44 14.59 0.73 0.56
CA GLU A 44 15.85 -0.01 0.71
C GLU A 44 17.02 0.95 0.99
N ALA A 45 17.02 2.10 0.33
CA ALA A 45 18.01 3.15 0.58
C ALA A 45 17.89 3.72 1.99
N TRP A 46 16.66 3.90 2.49
CA TRP A 46 16.40 4.43 3.83
C TRP A 46 16.65 3.41 4.94
N SER A 47 16.13 2.19 4.80
CA SER A 47 16.15 1.18 5.85
C SER A 47 17.38 0.27 5.84
N GLY A 48 18.16 0.27 4.74
CA GLY A 48 19.27 -0.64 4.52
C GLY A 48 18.87 -2.10 4.31
N ARG A 49 17.58 -2.43 4.33
CA ARG A 49 17.06 -3.81 4.18
C ARG A 49 16.45 -3.99 2.81
N LYS A 50 16.85 -5.07 2.12
CA LYS A 50 16.27 -5.47 0.83
C LYS A 50 14.80 -5.85 1.00
N GLN A 51 13.92 -5.27 0.21
CA GLN A 51 12.48 -5.47 0.32
C GLN A 51 12.03 -6.56 -0.66
N GLY A 52 11.32 -7.57 -0.15
CA GLY A 52 10.58 -8.52 -1.00
C GLY A 52 9.27 -7.90 -1.49
N VAL A 53 8.68 -8.44 -2.55
CA VAL A 53 7.35 -8.02 -3.05
C VAL A 53 6.27 -9.09 -2.89
N THR A 54 6.62 -10.24 -2.30
CA THR A 54 5.73 -11.40 -2.10
C THR A 54 4.51 -11.08 -1.23
N HIS A 55 4.62 -10.10 -0.35
CA HIS A 55 3.55 -9.66 0.55
C HIS A 55 2.61 -8.62 -0.09
N MET A 56 2.91 -8.11 -1.29
CA MET A 56 2.05 -7.13 -1.95
C MET A 56 0.69 -7.74 -2.29
N LYS A 57 -0.36 -6.93 -2.11
CA LYS A 57 -1.74 -7.26 -2.47
C LYS A 57 -2.33 -6.11 -3.30
N VAL A 58 -3.30 -6.45 -4.14
CA VAL A 58 -4.05 -5.46 -4.93
C VAL A 58 -4.92 -4.63 -3.98
N PHE A 59 -5.02 -3.34 -4.24
CA PHE A 59 -5.95 -2.47 -3.50
C PHE A 59 -7.39 -3.00 -3.61
N GLY A 60 -8.09 -3.13 -2.49
CA GLY A 60 -9.43 -3.71 -2.44
C GLY A 60 -9.48 -5.24 -2.45
N CYS A 61 -8.36 -5.94 -2.24
CA CYS A 61 -8.38 -7.39 -2.06
C CYS A 61 -9.15 -7.80 -0.79
N VAL A 62 -9.58 -9.05 -0.73
CA VAL A 62 -10.16 -9.64 0.48
C VAL A 62 -9.15 -9.54 1.63
N ALA A 63 -9.59 -8.96 2.74
CA ALA A 63 -8.81 -8.80 3.96
C ALA A 63 -9.63 -9.29 5.16
N TYR A 64 -8.92 -9.74 6.20
CA TYR A 64 -9.55 -10.12 7.47
C TYR A 64 -9.49 -8.94 8.44
N ALA A 65 -10.64 -8.55 8.97
CA ALA A 65 -10.69 -7.58 10.06
C ALA A 65 -10.27 -8.27 11.36
N HIS A 66 -9.35 -7.63 12.09
CA HIS A 66 -9.03 -8.10 13.44
C HIS A 66 -10.20 -7.78 14.38
N ILE A 67 -10.82 -8.80 14.94
CA ILE A 67 -11.85 -8.67 15.97
C ILE A 67 -11.16 -8.75 17.34
N PRO A 68 -11.21 -7.68 18.15
CA PRO A 68 -10.65 -7.71 19.51
C PRO A 68 -11.25 -8.85 20.33
N ASP A 69 -10.46 -9.46 21.19
CA ASP A 69 -10.87 -10.64 21.96
C ASP A 69 -12.13 -10.38 22.82
N GLN A 70 -12.33 -9.14 23.27
CA GLN A 70 -13.50 -8.72 24.03
C GLN A 70 -14.81 -8.82 23.21
N LEU A 71 -14.73 -8.71 21.88
CA LEU A 71 -15.86 -8.72 20.95
C LEU A 71 -16.02 -10.05 20.21
N ARG A 72 -15.04 -10.96 20.36
CA ARG A 72 -15.09 -12.29 19.75
C ARG A 72 -16.14 -13.14 20.48
N LYS A 73 -17.24 -13.46 19.79
CA LYS A 73 -18.19 -14.46 20.27
C LYS A 73 -17.49 -15.82 20.32
N LYS A 74 -17.55 -16.48 21.47
CA LYS A 74 -17.04 -17.85 21.67
C LYS A 74 -17.87 -18.85 20.89
#